data_AF-A0A7I7YHK5-F1
#
_entry.id   AF-A0A7I7YHK5-F1
#
_cell.length_a   1.000
_cell.length_b   1.000
_cell.length_c   1.000
_cell.angle_alpha   90.00
_cell.angle_beta   90.00
_cell.angle_gamma   90.00
#
_symmetry.space_group_name_H-M   'P 1'
#
loop_
_entity.id
_entity.type
_entity.pdbx_description
1 polymer ?
#
loop_
_entity_poly.entity_id
_entity_poly.type
_entity_poly.pdbx_seq_one_letter_code
_entity_poly.pdbx_strand_id
1 'polypeptide(L)'
;MNFSVLPPEINSLRMFSGAGSGPTLAAAAAWDGLAAELGSAADSFASVTSDLAGQGWRGSASAAMMAAARPYAGWLSAAASQAAETAAQVKAVAGAFEAARAAMVHPVTVSANRGVLVKLVVSNLFGQNAAAIAAVEGQYEQMWAADVSAMAGYHSAVSALAAQLTPWHAASIGNAGGLNLGLGNIGSFNPGSGNRGDLNLGSGNIGDLNLGSGNIGQANLGSGNKAGQANLGSGNVGSFNLGSGNIGEANLGSGNKNGEFNLGSGNVGSFNLGSGNIGDKNFGGGNHGDLNLGGGNTGSNNVGFGNSGSGNVGFGNSGNDNIGIGVTGNGQIGIHLNSGTGNIGFGNSGNGNVGFFNSGSHNVGIGNAGSGNFGFGNAGDVNTGFWNGGNTNTGLANGGSGNTGSFDGGSTNWGAFNAGSRNWGYANAGDGNSGFFNAGEVNTGLWNAGDTNTGFANAGDINTGGFNAGKLNTGFFSPTTQAVLNSGFFNDGTNNSGIGQNNPDGSGNSGFQNSGFGNSGLVNTSTTDAMPGNSGVRNAGIGNSGYTNAAINDTGFFVAGVASSGYFISGSGSSGVGNSGDGLSGVFHNLF
;
A
#
# COMPACT_ATOMS: atom_id res chain seq x y z
N MET A 1 -4.06 -85.66 41.09
CA MET A 1 -3.95 -85.96 42.55
C MET A 1 -3.96 -87.48 42.75
N ASN A 2 -3.37 -88.00 43.84
CA ASN A 2 -3.41 -89.44 44.15
C ASN A 2 -4.21 -89.67 45.44
N PHE A 3 -5.37 -90.33 45.33
CA PHE A 3 -6.28 -90.61 46.46
C PHE A 3 -6.06 -91.98 47.09
N SER A 4 -5.30 -92.87 46.42
CA SER A 4 -5.01 -94.24 46.90
C SER A 4 -3.93 -94.29 47.98
N VAL A 5 -3.41 -93.14 48.42
CA VAL A 5 -2.45 -93.04 49.53
C VAL A 5 -3.12 -92.59 50.83
N LEU A 6 -4.43 -92.33 50.80
CA LEU A 6 -5.24 -91.90 51.95
C LEU A 6 -6.21 -93.03 52.32
N PRO A 7 -6.34 -93.39 53.62
CA PRO A 7 -7.30 -94.40 54.05
C PRO A 7 -8.74 -93.91 53.90
N PRO A 8 -9.74 -94.82 53.88
CA PRO A 8 -11.15 -94.47 53.72
C PRO A 8 -11.65 -93.47 54.77
N GLU A 9 -11.15 -93.50 56.01
CA GLU A 9 -11.51 -92.50 57.04
C GLU A 9 -11.24 -91.07 56.60
N ILE A 10 -10.16 -90.84 55.83
CA ILE A 10 -9.74 -89.49 55.40
C ILE A 10 -10.45 -89.09 54.11
N ASN A 11 -10.56 -90.00 53.13
CA ASN A 11 -11.28 -89.70 51.88
C ASN A 11 -12.77 -89.46 52.16
N SER A 12 -13.40 -90.33 52.95
CA SER A 12 -14.78 -90.17 53.41
C SER A 12 -14.96 -88.87 54.19
N LEU A 13 -14.15 -88.60 55.22
CA LEU A 13 -14.31 -87.39 56.04
C LEU A 13 -14.21 -86.11 55.21
N ARG A 14 -13.27 -86.04 54.25
CA ARG A 14 -13.11 -84.86 53.38
C ARG A 14 -14.34 -84.58 52.54
N MET A 15 -14.99 -85.61 51.98
CA MET A 15 -16.19 -85.46 51.17
C MET A 15 -17.43 -85.09 52.00
N PHE A 16 -17.56 -85.64 53.21
CA PHE A 16 -18.72 -85.39 54.07
C PHE A 16 -18.58 -84.15 54.96
N SER A 17 -17.37 -83.59 55.09
CA SER A 17 -17.11 -82.30 55.75
C SER A 17 -17.32 -81.11 54.80
N GLY A 18 -17.79 -79.98 55.32
CA GLY A 18 -17.90 -78.73 54.57
C GLY A 18 -19.34 -78.30 54.29
N ALA A 19 -19.50 -77.19 53.55
CA ALA A 19 -20.79 -76.52 53.33
C ALA A 19 -21.67 -77.18 52.23
N GLY A 20 -21.20 -78.25 51.59
CA GLY A 20 -21.88 -78.91 50.47
C GLY A 20 -21.89 -78.08 49.17
N SER A 21 -22.77 -78.45 48.24
CA SER A 21 -22.89 -77.83 46.91
C SER A 21 -23.60 -76.47 46.87
N GLY A 22 -24.22 -76.03 47.98
CA GLY A 22 -25.04 -74.82 48.04
C GLY A 22 -24.33 -73.55 47.56
N PRO A 23 -23.12 -73.22 48.04
CA PRO A 23 -22.36 -72.06 47.56
C PRO A 23 -22.03 -72.12 46.05
N THR A 24 -21.73 -73.30 45.53
CA THR A 24 -21.44 -73.51 44.10
C THR A 24 -22.68 -73.30 43.25
N LEU A 25 -23.85 -73.78 43.71
CA LEU A 25 -25.13 -73.54 43.03
C LEU A 25 -25.55 -72.06 43.06
N ALA A 26 -25.27 -71.36 44.15
CA ALA A 26 -25.50 -69.91 44.23
C ALA A 26 -24.60 -69.14 43.24
N ALA A 27 -23.33 -69.56 43.09
CA ALA A 27 -22.43 -68.99 42.09
C ALA A 27 -22.92 -69.27 40.66
N ALA A 28 -23.45 -70.47 40.38
CA ALA A 28 -24.05 -70.76 39.08
C ALA A 28 -25.26 -69.87 38.78
N ALA A 29 -26.13 -69.63 39.76
CA ALA A 29 -27.28 -68.73 39.60
C ALA A 29 -26.84 -67.28 39.34
N ALA A 30 -25.75 -66.82 39.95
CA ALA A 30 -25.18 -65.51 39.67
C ALA A 30 -24.62 -65.41 38.23
N TRP A 31 -23.99 -66.48 37.72
CA TRP A 31 -23.53 -66.54 36.34
C TRP A 31 -24.69 -66.58 35.33
N ASP A 32 -25.78 -67.30 35.62
CA ASP A 32 -27.00 -67.25 34.80
C ASP A 32 -27.59 -65.82 34.77
N GLY A 33 -27.64 -65.15 35.92
CA GLY A 33 -28.09 -63.77 36.02
C GLY A 33 -27.24 -62.82 35.19
N LEU A 34 -25.92 -62.94 35.26
CA LEU A 34 -25.00 -62.16 34.44
C LEU A 34 -25.21 -62.44 32.94
N ALA A 35 -25.42 -63.70 32.54
CA ALA A 35 -25.71 -64.06 31.16
C ALA A 35 -26.99 -63.38 30.64
N ALA A 36 -28.05 -63.34 31.46
CA ALA A 36 -29.32 -62.70 31.12
C ALA A 36 -29.18 -61.17 30.97
N GLU A 37 -28.45 -60.52 31.87
CA GLU A 37 -28.18 -59.08 31.82
C GLU A 37 -27.35 -58.71 30.58
N LEU A 38 -26.29 -59.49 30.29
CA LEU A 38 -25.45 -59.28 29.10
C LEU A 38 -26.23 -59.51 27.79
N GLY A 39 -27.09 -60.54 27.74
CA GLY A 39 -27.97 -60.79 26.60
C GLY A 39 -28.96 -59.65 26.38
N SER A 40 -29.62 -59.18 27.45
CA SER A 40 -30.53 -58.03 27.39
C SER A 40 -29.82 -56.74 26.94
N ALA A 41 -28.58 -56.54 27.40
CA ALA A 41 -27.76 -55.42 26.95
C ALA A 41 -27.39 -55.52 25.45
N ALA A 42 -27.09 -56.73 24.96
CA ALA A 42 -26.82 -56.96 23.54
C ALA A 42 -28.05 -56.65 22.67
N ASP A 43 -29.22 -57.14 23.06
CA ASP A 43 -30.49 -56.91 22.37
C ASP A 43 -30.88 -55.43 22.36
N SER A 44 -30.75 -54.77 23.51
CA SER A 44 -31.01 -53.33 23.65
C SER A 44 -30.08 -52.51 22.75
N PHE A 45 -28.77 -52.79 22.77
CA PHE A 45 -27.80 -52.10 21.93
C PHE A 45 -28.06 -52.32 20.43
N ALA A 46 -28.39 -53.55 20.02
CA ALA A 46 -28.75 -53.88 18.65
C ALA A 46 -30.03 -53.16 18.20
N SER A 47 -31.05 -53.08 19.07
CA SER A 47 -32.29 -52.35 18.79
C SER A 47 -32.01 -50.87 18.58
N VAL A 48 -31.33 -50.20 19.53
CA VAL A 48 -31.05 -48.75 19.47
C VAL A 48 -30.25 -48.41 18.21
N THR A 49 -29.24 -49.20 17.87
CA THR A 49 -28.41 -48.96 16.68
C THR A 49 -29.19 -49.17 15.38
N SER A 50 -30.02 -50.22 15.32
CA SER A 50 -30.91 -50.49 14.18
C SER A 50 -31.96 -49.39 14.00
N ASP A 51 -32.61 -48.93 15.09
CA ASP A 51 -33.61 -47.87 15.04
C ASP A 51 -33.00 -46.55 14.56
N LEU A 52 -31.83 -46.20 15.08
CA LEU A 52 -31.10 -45.00 14.69
C LEU A 52 -30.73 -45.01 13.19
N ALA A 53 -30.29 -46.15 12.66
CA ALA A 53 -29.97 -46.31 11.24
C ALA A 53 -31.22 -46.45 10.34
N GLY A 54 -32.33 -46.93 10.91
CA GLY A 54 -33.59 -47.20 10.21
C GLY A 54 -34.51 -45.99 10.06
N GLN A 55 -34.31 -44.91 10.83
CA GLN A 55 -35.16 -43.72 10.78
C GLN A 55 -34.67 -42.68 9.75
N GLY A 56 -34.63 -41.39 10.12
CA GLY A 56 -34.32 -40.29 9.21
C GLY A 56 -32.85 -40.19 8.79
N TRP A 57 -31.94 -40.87 9.50
CA TRP A 57 -30.50 -40.85 9.21
C TRP A 57 -30.09 -42.05 8.34
N ARG A 58 -30.21 -41.89 7.01
CA ARG A 58 -29.87 -42.91 6.01
C ARG A 58 -28.74 -42.44 5.09
N GLY A 59 -27.90 -43.37 4.63
CA GLY A 59 -26.78 -43.09 3.71
C GLY A 59 -25.47 -43.74 4.14
N SER A 60 -24.38 -43.43 3.43
CA SER A 60 -23.05 -44.02 3.65
C SER A 60 -22.50 -43.81 5.07
N ALA A 61 -22.78 -42.67 5.69
CA ALA A 61 -22.38 -42.38 7.07
C ALA A 61 -23.11 -43.27 8.09
N SER A 62 -24.42 -43.47 7.92
CA SER A 62 -25.24 -44.36 8.76
C SER A 62 -24.82 -45.83 8.59
N ALA A 63 -24.53 -46.26 7.36
CA ALA A 63 -24.00 -47.60 7.08
C ALA A 63 -22.61 -47.84 7.72
N ALA A 64 -21.73 -46.84 7.69
CA ALA A 64 -20.42 -46.93 8.33
C ALA A 64 -20.51 -47.01 9.86
N MET A 65 -21.42 -46.24 10.47
CA MET A 65 -21.70 -46.33 11.92
C MET A 65 -22.19 -47.74 12.29
N MET A 66 -23.16 -48.29 11.56
CA MET A 66 -23.68 -49.64 11.79
C MET A 66 -22.60 -50.71 11.66
N ALA A 67 -21.71 -50.60 10.67
CA ALA A 67 -20.57 -51.49 10.50
C ALA A 67 -19.59 -51.42 11.69
N ALA A 68 -19.38 -50.23 12.26
CA ALA A 68 -18.52 -50.04 13.44
C ALA A 68 -19.17 -50.52 14.75
N ALA A 69 -20.50 -50.46 14.87
CA ALA A 69 -21.24 -50.87 16.07
C ALA A 69 -21.43 -52.39 16.17
N ARG A 70 -21.57 -53.09 15.03
CA ARG A 70 -21.85 -54.54 14.97
C ARG A 70 -20.86 -55.42 15.75
N PRO A 71 -19.53 -55.17 15.76
CA PRO A 71 -18.58 -55.95 16.57
C PRO A 71 -18.86 -55.90 18.06
N TYR A 72 -19.34 -54.77 18.59
CA TYR A 72 -19.64 -54.62 20.01
C TYR A 72 -20.89 -55.42 20.42
N ALA A 73 -21.95 -55.38 19.60
CA ALA A 73 -23.14 -56.21 19.80
C ALA A 73 -22.80 -57.71 19.78
N GLY A 74 -21.92 -58.11 18.84
CA GLY A 74 -21.41 -59.48 18.75
C GLY A 74 -20.61 -59.90 19.98
N TRP A 75 -19.75 -59.02 20.51
CA TRP A 75 -18.99 -59.29 21.73
C TRP A 75 -19.91 -59.45 22.96
N LEU A 76 -20.92 -58.59 23.13
CA LEU A 76 -21.90 -58.72 24.22
C LEU A 76 -22.65 -60.06 24.16
N SER A 77 -23.06 -60.48 22.96
CA SER A 77 -23.75 -61.76 22.76
C SER A 77 -22.85 -62.97 23.06
N ALA A 78 -21.58 -62.90 22.66
CA ALA A 78 -20.59 -63.94 22.96
C ALA A 78 -20.28 -63.99 24.47
N ALA A 79 -20.17 -62.83 25.13
CA ALA A 79 -19.95 -62.74 26.57
C ALA A 79 -21.14 -63.31 27.36
N ALA A 80 -22.38 -63.04 26.91
CA ALA A 80 -23.58 -63.65 27.48
C ALA A 80 -23.56 -65.18 27.35
N SER A 81 -23.17 -65.70 26.19
CA SER A 81 -23.05 -67.15 25.95
C SER A 81 -21.97 -67.79 26.83
N GLN A 82 -20.79 -67.17 26.94
CA GLN A 82 -19.69 -67.65 27.79
C GLN A 82 -20.07 -67.63 29.28
N ALA A 83 -20.86 -66.64 29.73
CA ALA A 83 -21.40 -66.60 31.09
C ALA A 83 -22.41 -67.74 31.34
N ALA A 84 -23.31 -68.01 30.37
CA ALA A 84 -24.27 -69.12 30.46
C ALA A 84 -23.58 -70.50 30.48
N GLU A 85 -22.56 -70.69 29.64
CA GLU A 85 -21.72 -71.89 29.66
C GLU A 85 -21.02 -72.05 31.01
N THR A 86 -20.45 -70.97 31.56
CA THR A 86 -19.83 -70.99 32.89
C THR A 86 -20.85 -71.43 33.96
N ALA A 87 -22.07 -70.91 33.92
CA ALA A 87 -23.14 -71.33 34.83
C ALA A 87 -23.45 -72.83 34.72
N ALA A 88 -23.56 -73.36 33.49
CA ALA A 88 -23.80 -74.78 33.24
C ALA A 88 -22.66 -75.67 33.76
N GLN A 89 -21.40 -75.28 33.54
CA GLN A 89 -20.24 -76.00 34.04
C GLN A 89 -20.19 -76.01 35.57
N VAL A 90 -20.48 -74.87 36.22
CA VAL A 90 -20.53 -74.78 37.68
C VAL A 90 -21.66 -75.65 38.27
N LYS A 91 -22.83 -75.73 37.62
CA LYS A 91 -23.90 -76.68 37.99
C LYS A 91 -23.45 -78.14 37.85
N ALA A 92 -22.73 -78.46 36.78
CA ALA A 92 -22.19 -79.80 36.56
C ALA A 92 -21.13 -80.18 37.61
N VAL A 93 -20.30 -79.22 38.07
CA VAL A 93 -19.36 -79.43 39.18
C VAL A 93 -20.11 -79.73 40.49
N ALA A 94 -21.17 -78.99 40.79
CA ALA A 94 -22.03 -79.28 41.93
C ALA A 94 -22.66 -80.69 41.83
N GLY A 95 -23.12 -81.09 40.64
CA GLY A 95 -23.63 -82.44 40.38
C GLY A 95 -22.56 -83.53 40.55
N ALA A 96 -21.34 -83.29 40.08
CA ALA A 96 -20.20 -84.21 40.26
C ALA A 96 -19.84 -84.37 41.73
N PHE A 97 -19.93 -83.30 42.54
CA PHE A 97 -19.73 -83.38 43.99
C PHE A 97 -20.79 -84.25 44.65
N GLU A 98 -22.08 -84.05 44.34
CA GLU A 98 -23.15 -84.87 44.94
C GLU A 98 -23.07 -86.35 44.49
N ALA A 99 -22.73 -86.60 43.23
CA ALA A 99 -22.50 -87.96 42.72
C ALA A 99 -21.33 -88.65 43.44
N ALA A 100 -20.23 -87.92 43.65
CA ALA A 100 -19.09 -88.43 44.40
C ALA A 100 -19.46 -88.69 45.86
N ARG A 101 -20.14 -87.75 46.52
CA ARG A 101 -20.62 -87.91 47.90
C ARG A 101 -21.56 -89.09 48.08
N ALA A 102 -22.42 -89.38 47.11
CA ALA A 102 -23.31 -90.53 47.13
C ALA A 102 -22.57 -91.86 46.92
N ALA A 103 -21.49 -91.87 46.14
CA ALA A 103 -20.66 -93.05 45.88
C ALA A 103 -19.63 -93.34 46.99
N MET A 104 -19.29 -92.34 47.80
CA MET A 104 -18.35 -92.46 48.91
C MET A 104 -18.94 -93.29 50.06
N VAL A 105 -18.09 -94.06 50.72
CA VAL A 105 -18.47 -94.80 51.92
C VAL A 105 -18.76 -93.79 53.05
N HIS A 106 -19.84 -94.01 53.79
CA HIS A 106 -20.16 -93.13 54.90
C HIS A 106 -19.16 -93.34 56.06
N PRO A 107 -18.64 -92.28 56.73
CA PRO A 107 -17.68 -92.41 57.82
C PRO A 107 -18.11 -93.35 58.96
N VAL A 108 -19.43 -93.42 59.22
CA VAL A 108 -20.00 -94.34 60.24
C VAL A 108 -19.85 -95.82 59.85
N THR A 109 -19.88 -96.15 58.55
CA THR A 109 -19.67 -97.52 58.07
C THR A 109 -18.22 -97.94 58.25
N VAL A 110 -17.28 -97.04 57.95
CA VAL A 110 -15.85 -97.26 58.17
C VAL A 110 -15.57 -97.46 59.67
N SER A 111 -16.09 -96.58 60.53
CA SER A 111 -15.89 -96.70 61.99
C SER A 111 -16.55 -97.93 62.59
N ALA A 112 -17.71 -98.34 62.10
CA ALA A 112 -18.38 -99.58 62.51
C ALA A 112 -17.53 -100.83 62.17
N ASN A 113 -16.98 -100.89 60.95
CA ASN A 113 -16.07 -101.97 60.55
C ASN A 113 -14.82 -102.05 61.45
N ARG A 114 -14.16 -100.91 61.72
CA ARG A 114 -13.02 -100.86 62.65
C ARG A 114 -13.40 -101.26 64.07
N GLY A 115 -14.59 -100.89 64.53
CA GLY A 115 -15.13 -101.31 65.83
C GLY A 115 -15.38 -102.82 65.92
N VAL A 116 -15.86 -103.45 64.85
CA VAL A 116 -16.02 -104.91 64.76
C VAL A 116 -14.65 -105.60 64.72
N LEU A 117 -13.69 -105.07 63.96
CA LEU A 117 -12.31 -105.59 63.91
C LEU A 117 -11.69 -105.66 65.31
N VAL A 118 -11.75 -104.57 66.08
CA VAL A 118 -11.20 -104.54 67.44
C VAL A 118 -11.84 -105.59 68.34
N LYS A 119 -13.18 -105.76 68.28
CA LYS A 119 -13.89 -106.78 69.07
C LYS A 119 -13.46 -108.21 68.69
N LEU A 120 -13.31 -108.49 67.40
CA LEU A 120 -12.87 -109.79 66.90
C LEU A 120 -11.43 -110.10 67.30
N VAL A 121 -10.52 -109.12 67.21
CA VAL A 121 -9.11 -109.24 67.59
C VAL A 121 -8.97 -109.48 69.09
N VAL A 122 -9.65 -108.70 69.94
CA VAL A 122 -9.59 -108.85 71.41
C VAL A 122 -10.12 -110.20 71.88
N SER A 123 -11.10 -110.76 71.17
CA SER A 123 -11.66 -112.10 71.49
C SER A 123 -10.90 -113.27 70.85
N ASN A 124 -9.81 -113.03 70.11
CA ASN A 124 -9.11 -114.06 69.33
C ASN A 124 -7.98 -114.80 70.07
N LEU A 125 -8.15 -115.09 71.38
CA LEU A 125 -7.08 -115.67 72.21
C LEU A 125 -6.54 -117.02 71.68
N PHE A 126 -7.40 -117.80 70.99
CA PHE A 126 -7.08 -119.12 70.43
C PHE A 126 -7.03 -119.15 68.90
N GLY A 127 -7.07 -117.99 68.21
CA GLY A 127 -6.99 -117.93 66.75
C GLY A 127 -8.27 -118.29 65.97
N GLN A 128 -9.37 -118.62 66.65
CA GLN A 128 -10.63 -119.08 66.02
C GLN A 128 -11.32 -118.00 65.16
N ASN A 129 -11.08 -116.72 65.45
CA ASN A 129 -11.68 -115.60 64.71
C ASN A 129 -10.85 -115.17 63.48
N ALA A 130 -9.76 -115.86 63.15
CA ALA A 130 -8.86 -115.45 62.06
C ALA A 130 -9.58 -115.24 60.71
N ALA A 131 -10.50 -116.15 60.34
CA ALA A 131 -11.28 -116.02 59.10
C ALA A 131 -12.24 -114.82 59.13
N ALA A 132 -12.85 -114.53 60.29
CA ALA A 132 -13.75 -113.38 60.47
C ALA A 132 -12.98 -112.04 60.45
N ILE A 133 -11.78 -112.00 61.03
CA ILE A 133 -10.88 -110.84 60.96
C ILE A 133 -10.50 -110.55 59.50
N ALA A 134 -10.06 -111.57 58.75
CA ALA A 134 -9.72 -111.42 57.33
C ALA A 134 -10.91 -110.93 56.49
N ALA A 135 -12.13 -111.38 56.79
CA ALA A 135 -13.34 -110.91 56.11
C ALA A 135 -13.64 -109.42 56.41
N VAL A 136 -13.46 -108.98 57.66
CA VAL A 136 -13.67 -107.58 58.06
C VAL A 136 -12.58 -106.67 57.50
N GLU A 137 -11.32 -107.11 57.47
CA GLU A 137 -10.24 -106.39 56.79
C GLU A 137 -10.46 -106.34 55.27
N GLY A 138 -10.95 -107.41 54.65
CA GLY A 138 -11.34 -107.41 53.24
C GLY A 138 -12.47 -106.42 52.93
N GLN A 139 -13.45 -106.28 53.82
CA GLN A 139 -14.48 -105.24 53.71
C GLN A 139 -13.89 -103.83 53.84
N TYR A 140 -12.87 -103.64 54.69
CA TYR A 140 -12.19 -102.35 54.82
C TYR A 140 -11.44 -101.97 53.54
N GLU A 141 -10.73 -102.91 52.93
CA GLU A 141 -10.06 -102.70 51.63
C GLU A 141 -11.07 -102.40 50.50
N GLN A 142 -12.24 -103.04 50.51
CA GLN A 142 -13.32 -102.70 49.58
C GLN A 142 -13.86 -101.28 49.79
N MET A 143 -14.02 -100.85 51.04
CA MET A 143 -14.42 -99.47 51.34
C MET A 143 -13.34 -98.48 50.88
N TRP A 144 -12.06 -98.81 51.07
CA TRP A 144 -10.96 -98.00 50.56
C TRP A 144 -10.98 -97.88 49.03
N ALA A 145 -11.14 -99.00 48.32
CA ALA A 145 -11.20 -99.00 46.86
C ALA A 145 -12.40 -98.21 46.32
N ALA A 146 -13.57 -98.31 46.96
CA ALA A 146 -14.76 -97.54 46.61
C ALA A 146 -14.52 -96.03 46.75
N ASP A 147 -13.93 -95.60 47.88
CA ASP A 147 -13.60 -94.20 48.15
C ASP A 147 -12.58 -93.63 47.14
N VAL A 148 -11.55 -94.40 46.82
CA VAL A 148 -10.54 -94.02 45.82
C VAL A 148 -11.17 -93.86 44.45
N SER A 149 -12.05 -94.79 44.05
CA SER A 149 -12.76 -94.73 42.77
C SER A 149 -13.68 -93.51 42.68
N ALA A 150 -14.45 -93.23 43.74
CA ALA A 150 -15.34 -92.08 43.79
C ALA A 150 -14.57 -90.75 43.71
N MET A 151 -13.47 -90.60 44.45
CA MET A 151 -12.62 -89.40 44.40
C MET A 151 -11.86 -89.24 43.08
N ALA A 152 -11.40 -90.34 42.47
CA ALA A 152 -10.78 -90.31 41.15
C ALA A 152 -11.78 -89.89 40.06
N GLY A 153 -13.01 -90.42 40.12
CA GLY A 153 -14.12 -90.02 39.24
C GLY A 153 -14.52 -88.56 39.43
N TYR A 154 -14.59 -88.08 40.67
CA TYR A 154 -14.84 -86.67 40.97
C TYR A 154 -13.77 -85.76 40.37
N HIS A 155 -12.50 -86.09 40.61
CA HIS A 155 -11.38 -85.31 40.09
C HIS A 155 -11.36 -85.28 38.56
N SER A 156 -11.58 -86.42 37.89
CA SER A 156 -11.59 -86.48 36.42
C SER A 156 -12.75 -85.68 35.84
N ALA A 157 -13.96 -85.79 36.43
CA ALA A 157 -15.12 -85.02 36.02
C ALA A 157 -14.89 -83.51 36.18
N VAL A 158 -14.49 -83.06 37.37
CA VAL A 158 -14.26 -81.63 37.63
C VAL A 158 -13.10 -81.08 36.79
N SER A 159 -12.03 -81.85 36.59
CA SER A 159 -10.92 -81.43 35.73
C SER A 159 -11.35 -81.27 34.27
N ALA A 160 -12.22 -82.16 33.76
CA ALA A 160 -12.76 -82.06 32.41
C ALA A 160 -13.69 -80.85 32.26
N LEU A 161 -14.56 -80.59 33.24
CA LEU A 161 -15.44 -79.42 33.25
C LEU A 161 -14.63 -78.11 33.32
N ALA A 162 -13.58 -78.07 34.15
CA ALA A 162 -12.69 -76.91 34.25
C ALA A 162 -11.93 -76.64 32.95
N ALA A 163 -11.52 -77.68 32.22
CA ALA A 163 -10.83 -77.55 30.94
C ALA A 163 -11.72 -76.99 29.80
N GLN A 164 -13.05 -77.04 29.95
CA GLN A 164 -14.00 -76.48 28.98
C GLN A 164 -14.23 -74.97 29.18
N LEU A 165 -13.77 -74.38 30.28
CA LEU A 165 -13.90 -72.94 30.51
C LEU A 165 -12.89 -72.17 29.65
N THR A 166 -13.42 -71.35 28.74
CA THR A 166 -12.61 -70.47 27.88
C THR A 166 -12.18 -69.21 28.64
N PRO A 167 -10.95 -68.71 28.44
CA PRO A 167 -10.53 -67.42 28.98
C PRO A 167 -11.37 -66.26 28.42
N TRP A 168 -11.59 -65.21 29.21
CA TRP A 168 -12.29 -64.01 28.76
C TRP A 168 -11.41 -63.18 27.82
N HIS A 169 -11.93 -62.82 26.64
CA HIS A 169 -11.25 -61.93 25.70
C HIS A 169 -11.77 -60.48 25.86
N ALA A 170 -10.84 -59.53 25.96
CA ALA A 170 -11.17 -58.10 25.93
C ALA A 170 -11.87 -57.73 24.62
N ALA A 171 -12.86 -56.84 24.69
CA ALA A 171 -13.54 -56.33 23.50
C ALA A 171 -12.53 -55.59 22.61
N SER A 172 -12.06 -56.23 21.54
CA SER A 172 -11.22 -55.60 20.51
C SER A 172 -12.09 -54.73 19.60
N ILE A 173 -12.68 -53.67 20.15
CA ILE A 173 -13.60 -52.79 19.42
C ILE A 173 -12.81 -52.01 18.37
N GLY A 174 -12.85 -52.52 17.13
CA GLY A 174 -12.25 -51.89 15.96
C GLY A 174 -10.72 -51.87 15.94
N ASN A 175 -10.04 -52.53 16.89
CA ASN A 175 -8.59 -52.70 16.87
C ASN A 175 -8.22 -54.01 16.18
N ALA A 176 -7.83 -53.93 14.90
CA ALA A 176 -7.36 -55.07 14.11
C ALA A 176 -5.87 -54.87 13.78
N GLY A 177 -4.99 -55.74 14.28
CA GLY A 177 -3.53 -55.69 14.09
C GLY A 177 -2.75 -55.59 15.40
N GLY A 178 -1.41 -55.51 15.33
CA GLY A 178 -0.53 -55.62 16.49
C GLY A 178 -0.17 -54.28 17.13
N LEU A 179 -0.12 -54.22 18.48
CA LEU A 179 0.43 -53.08 19.24
C LEU A 179 -0.23 -51.71 18.96
N ASN A 180 -1.55 -51.70 18.82
CA ASN A 180 -2.33 -50.46 18.73
C ASN A 180 -2.70 -49.93 20.13
N LEU A 181 -2.69 -48.60 20.33
CA LEU A 181 -3.10 -47.93 21.56
C LEU A 181 -4.24 -46.95 21.26
N GLY A 182 -5.46 -47.19 21.74
CA GLY A 182 -6.66 -46.40 21.43
C GLY A 182 -7.76 -47.26 20.85
N LEU A 183 -8.83 -46.67 20.27
CA LEU A 183 -9.97 -47.42 19.71
C LEU A 183 -10.02 -47.30 18.18
N GLY A 184 -10.52 -48.34 17.49
CA GLY A 184 -10.84 -48.26 16.06
C GLY A 184 -9.64 -48.28 15.11
N ASN A 185 -8.47 -48.76 15.54
CA ASN A 185 -7.28 -48.83 14.68
C ASN A 185 -7.24 -50.10 13.83
N ILE A 186 -7.04 -49.97 12.52
CA ILE A 186 -6.86 -51.08 11.56
C ILE A 186 -5.43 -51.01 11.03
N GLY A 187 -4.60 -52.02 11.28
CA GLY A 187 -3.16 -52.03 11.04
C GLY A 187 -2.37 -52.20 12.34
N SER A 188 -1.06 -52.01 12.32
CA SER A 188 -0.17 -52.24 13.46
C SER A 188 0.57 -50.97 13.90
N PHE A 189 0.97 -50.93 15.17
CA PHE A 189 1.76 -49.85 15.76
C PHE A 189 1.11 -48.46 15.62
N ASN A 190 -0.19 -48.37 15.92
CA ASN A 190 -0.91 -47.10 15.88
C ASN A 190 -1.24 -46.58 17.29
N PRO A 191 -0.49 -45.58 17.82
CA PRO A 191 -0.93 -44.81 18.97
C PRO A 191 -1.91 -43.68 18.61
N GLY A 192 -3.09 -43.71 19.22
CA GLY A 192 -4.24 -42.84 18.97
C GLY A 192 -5.46 -43.62 18.48
N SER A 193 -6.51 -42.96 17.97
CA SER A 193 -7.76 -43.65 17.61
C SER A 193 -8.14 -43.48 16.14
N GLY A 194 -8.82 -44.49 15.57
CA GLY A 194 -9.40 -44.42 14.22
C GLY A 194 -8.38 -44.42 13.08
N ASN A 195 -7.16 -44.92 13.29
CA ASN A 195 -6.14 -45.00 12.24
C ASN A 195 -6.38 -46.23 11.34
N ARG A 196 -6.12 -46.11 10.03
CA ARG A 196 -6.11 -47.22 9.06
C ARG A 196 -4.79 -47.24 8.31
N GLY A 197 -3.97 -48.24 8.56
CA GLY A 197 -2.59 -48.37 8.09
C GLY A 197 -1.66 -48.60 9.27
N ASP A 198 -0.35 -48.61 9.03
CA ASP A 198 0.67 -48.95 10.02
C ASP A 198 1.44 -47.71 10.51
N LEU A 199 1.97 -47.77 11.73
CA LEU A 199 2.92 -46.79 12.27
C LEU A 199 2.39 -45.34 12.32
N ASN A 200 1.09 -45.14 12.58
CA ASN A 200 0.51 -43.81 12.70
C ASN A 200 0.48 -43.33 14.15
N LEU A 201 0.97 -42.12 14.41
CA LEU A 201 0.90 -41.45 15.71
C LEU A 201 -0.06 -40.25 15.64
N GLY A 202 -1.19 -40.37 16.32
CA GLY A 202 -2.31 -39.41 16.29
C GLY A 202 -3.62 -40.10 15.91
N SER A 203 -4.65 -39.35 15.50
CA SER A 203 -5.98 -39.94 15.28
C SER A 203 -6.53 -39.70 13.87
N GLY A 204 -7.31 -40.66 13.37
CA GLY A 204 -8.03 -40.56 12.10
C GLY A 204 -7.14 -40.56 10.86
N ASN A 205 -5.93 -41.11 10.93
CA ASN A 205 -5.04 -41.21 9.78
C ASN A 205 -5.43 -42.39 8.86
N ILE A 206 -5.27 -42.24 7.55
CA ILE A 206 -5.46 -43.29 6.54
C ILE A 206 -4.18 -43.39 5.70
N GLY A 207 -3.55 -44.56 5.66
CA GLY A 207 -2.20 -44.81 5.15
C GLY A 207 -1.21 -44.99 6.31
N ASP A 208 0.09 -45.04 6.01
CA ASP A 208 1.13 -45.43 6.97
C ASP A 208 2.06 -44.26 7.33
N LEU A 209 2.79 -44.42 8.44
CA LEU A 209 3.85 -43.51 8.89
C LEU A 209 3.40 -42.05 9.10
N ASN A 210 2.13 -41.79 9.37
CA ASN A 210 1.65 -40.42 9.58
C ASN A 210 1.82 -39.99 11.04
N LEU A 211 2.31 -38.76 11.25
CA LEU A 211 2.42 -38.11 12.55
C LEU A 211 1.52 -36.87 12.59
N GLY A 212 0.54 -36.89 13.48
CA GLY A 212 -0.53 -35.90 13.60
C GLY A 212 -1.88 -36.52 13.30
N SER A 213 -2.91 -35.73 12.99
CA SER A 213 -4.29 -36.23 12.87
C SER A 213 -4.94 -35.94 11.53
N GLY A 214 -5.81 -36.85 11.09
CA GLY A 214 -6.64 -36.67 9.90
C GLY A 214 -5.86 -36.67 8.58
N ASN A 215 -4.67 -37.27 8.54
CA ASN A 215 -3.89 -37.37 7.30
C ASN A 215 -4.40 -38.51 6.42
N ILE A 216 -4.42 -38.32 5.11
CA ILE A 216 -4.74 -39.34 4.10
C ILE A 216 -3.55 -39.45 3.14
N GLY A 217 -2.84 -40.57 3.21
CA GLY A 217 -1.63 -40.84 2.46
C GLY A 217 -0.51 -41.35 3.36
N GLN A 218 0.74 -41.17 2.94
CA GLN A 218 1.90 -41.83 3.55
C GLN A 218 2.89 -40.81 4.11
N ALA A 219 3.51 -41.11 5.25
CA ALA A 219 4.65 -40.35 5.80
C ALA A 219 4.39 -38.84 5.99
N ASN A 220 3.15 -38.43 6.28
CA ASN A 220 2.82 -37.02 6.49
C ASN A 220 3.08 -36.59 7.94
N LEU A 221 3.67 -35.41 8.13
CA LEU A 221 3.91 -34.77 9.43
C LEU A 221 3.07 -33.50 9.55
N GLY A 222 2.11 -33.50 10.48
CA GLY A 222 1.15 -32.43 10.71
C GLY A 222 -0.28 -32.96 10.62
N SER A 223 -1.27 -32.09 10.37
CA SER A 223 -2.67 -32.51 10.39
C SER A 223 -3.44 -32.19 9.11
N GLY A 224 -4.39 -33.04 8.76
CA GLY A 224 -5.35 -32.79 7.67
C GLY A 224 -4.74 -32.77 6.28
N ASN A 225 -3.56 -33.37 6.07
CA ASN A 225 -2.99 -33.52 4.73
C ASN A 225 -3.76 -34.60 3.95
N LYS A 226 -4.04 -34.38 2.67
CA LYS A 226 -4.90 -35.27 1.86
C LYS A 226 -4.23 -35.68 0.57
N ALA A 227 -4.49 -36.92 0.16
CA ALA A 227 -4.20 -37.44 -1.17
C ALA A 227 -2.73 -37.30 -1.61
N GLY A 228 -1.77 -37.53 -0.70
CA GLY A 228 -0.35 -37.53 -1.06
C GLY A 228 0.58 -37.92 0.06
N GLN A 229 1.88 -37.85 -0.22
CA GLN A 229 2.92 -38.40 0.64
C GLN A 229 3.91 -37.33 1.13
N ALA A 230 4.57 -37.59 2.26
CA ALA A 230 5.72 -36.81 2.73
C ALA A 230 5.46 -35.29 2.85
N ASN A 231 4.24 -34.89 3.20
CA ASN A 231 3.95 -33.49 3.48
C ASN A 231 4.40 -33.11 4.90
N LEU A 232 4.97 -31.93 5.06
CA LEU A 232 5.33 -31.34 6.34
C LEU A 232 4.56 -30.05 6.57
N GLY A 233 3.62 -30.07 7.51
CA GLY A 233 2.69 -28.99 7.81
C GLY A 233 1.24 -29.48 7.74
N SER A 234 0.27 -28.57 7.59
CA SER A 234 -1.14 -28.93 7.73
C SER A 234 -2.00 -28.51 6.53
N GLY A 235 -3.02 -29.32 6.23
CA GLY A 235 -4.03 -29.01 5.23
C GLY A 235 -3.53 -29.03 3.78
N ASN A 236 -2.41 -29.71 3.49
CA ASN A 236 -1.92 -29.84 2.12
C ASN A 236 -2.72 -30.89 1.34
N VAL A 237 -2.84 -30.72 0.03
CA VAL A 237 -3.42 -31.67 -0.92
C VAL A 237 -2.37 -31.97 -2.00
N GLY A 238 -1.97 -33.23 -2.15
CA GLY A 238 -0.82 -33.65 -2.96
C GLY A 238 0.38 -34.06 -2.10
N SER A 239 1.57 -34.21 -2.67
CA SER A 239 2.77 -34.76 -2.00
C SER A 239 3.93 -33.77 -1.93
N PHE A 240 4.88 -34.07 -1.04
CA PHE A 240 6.15 -33.34 -0.87
C PHE A 240 6.01 -31.84 -0.56
N ASN A 241 4.87 -31.41 -0.04
CA ASN A 241 4.68 -30.01 0.32
C ASN A 241 5.26 -29.71 1.72
N LEU A 242 6.01 -28.61 1.83
CA LEU A 242 6.51 -28.07 3.09
C LEU A 242 5.84 -26.72 3.38
N GLY A 243 5.00 -26.70 4.41
CA GLY A 243 4.16 -25.58 4.83
C GLY A 243 2.69 -25.99 4.91
N SER A 244 1.78 -25.03 4.86
CA SER A 244 0.35 -25.30 5.10
C SER A 244 -0.54 -24.85 3.95
N GLY A 245 -1.61 -25.61 3.70
CA GLY A 245 -2.67 -25.25 2.75
C GLY A 245 -2.24 -25.24 1.29
N ASN A 246 -1.22 -26.00 0.91
CA ASN A 246 -0.81 -26.13 -0.49
C ASN A 246 -1.71 -27.14 -1.23
N ILE A 247 -2.04 -26.87 -2.49
CA ILE A 247 -2.77 -27.77 -3.39
C ILE A 247 -1.90 -27.99 -4.64
N GLY A 248 -1.32 -29.18 -4.73
CA GLY A 248 -0.35 -29.59 -5.75
C GLY A 248 0.85 -30.30 -5.12
N GLU A 249 1.95 -30.40 -5.86
CA GLU A 249 3.12 -31.21 -5.51
C GLU A 249 4.36 -30.36 -5.25
N ALA A 250 5.22 -30.81 -4.33
CA ALA A 250 6.56 -30.27 -4.12
C ALA A 250 6.65 -28.75 -3.86
N ASN A 251 5.65 -28.16 -3.21
CA ASN A 251 5.65 -26.73 -2.88
C ASN A 251 6.34 -26.46 -1.53
N LEU A 252 7.20 -25.44 -1.49
CA LEU A 252 7.85 -24.92 -0.29
C LEU A 252 7.29 -23.53 0.06
N GLY A 253 6.46 -23.46 1.09
CA GLY A 253 5.74 -22.28 1.53
C GLY A 253 4.29 -22.61 1.87
N SER A 254 3.42 -21.59 2.00
CA SER A 254 2.01 -21.82 2.36
C SER A 254 1.05 -21.26 1.33
N GLY A 255 -0.11 -21.91 1.19
CA GLY A 255 -1.23 -21.42 0.40
C GLY A 255 -1.02 -21.41 -1.11
N ASN A 256 -0.08 -22.21 -1.63
CA ASN A 256 0.07 -22.38 -3.07
C ASN A 256 -1.08 -23.23 -3.63
N LYS A 257 -1.64 -22.88 -4.79
CA LYS A 257 -2.83 -23.55 -5.35
C LYS A 257 -2.65 -23.89 -6.83
N ASN A 258 -3.26 -24.99 -7.24
CA ASN A 258 -3.34 -25.42 -8.63
C ASN A 258 -1.97 -25.48 -9.34
N GLY A 259 -0.94 -25.96 -8.65
CA GLY A 259 0.36 -26.11 -9.28
C GLY A 259 1.45 -26.67 -8.37
N GLU A 260 2.60 -26.89 -8.99
CA GLU A 260 3.69 -27.68 -8.42
C GLU A 260 4.99 -26.88 -8.37
N PHE A 261 5.93 -27.32 -7.53
CA PHE A 261 7.31 -26.79 -7.47
C PHE A 261 7.41 -25.27 -7.20
N ASN A 262 6.48 -24.71 -6.43
CA ASN A 262 6.59 -23.31 -6.02
C ASN A 262 7.48 -23.16 -4.79
N LEU A 263 8.36 -22.15 -4.79
CA LEU A 263 9.14 -21.71 -3.64
C LEU A 263 8.69 -20.31 -3.23
N GLY A 264 7.89 -20.25 -2.17
CA GLY A 264 7.23 -19.06 -1.66
C GLY A 264 5.76 -19.33 -1.32
N SER A 265 5.03 -18.29 -0.93
CA SER A 265 3.65 -18.44 -0.45
C SER A 265 2.62 -17.78 -1.36
N GLY A 266 1.42 -18.34 -1.40
CA GLY A 266 0.26 -17.73 -2.06
C GLY A 266 0.33 -17.70 -3.58
N ASN A 267 1.07 -18.61 -4.21
CA ASN A 267 1.12 -18.70 -5.67
C ASN A 267 -0.07 -19.49 -6.23
N VAL A 268 -0.54 -19.13 -7.42
CA VAL A 268 -1.51 -19.89 -8.21
C VAL A 268 -0.86 -20.26 -9.54
N GLY A 269 -0.59 -21.53 -9.77
CA GLY A 269 0.25 -22.00 -10.89
C GLY A 269 1.51 -22.71 -10.40
N SER A 270 2.45 -22.99 -11.30
CA SER A 270 3.60 -23.87 -11.07
C SER A 270 4.95 -23.19 -11.30
N PHE A 271 6.00 -23.73 -10.70
CA PHE A 271 7.40 -23.32 -10.88
C PHE A 271 7.69 -21.85 -10.53
N ASN A 272 6.92 -21.25 -9.62
CA ASN A 272 7.16 -19.87 -9.20
C ASN A 272 8.19 -19.81 -8.06
N LEU A 273 9.16 -18.91 -8.18
CA LEU A 273 10.13 -18.57 -7.14
C LEU A 273 9.83 -17.16 -6.60
N GLY A 274 9.15 -17.10 -5.47
CA GLY A 274 8.64 -15.89 -4.84
C GLY A 274 7.20 -16.08 -4.40
N SER A 275 6.57 -15.00 -3.92
CA SER A 275 5.23 -15.07 -3.31
C SER A 275 4.20 -14.29 -4.12
N GLY A 276 2.94 -14.74 -4.07
CA GLY A 276 1.79 -14.04 -4.63
C GLY A 276 1.72 -13.98 -6.15
N ASN A 277 2.36 -14.92 -6.85
CA ASN A 277 2.29 -14.99 -8.31
C ASN A 277 1.01 -15.72 -8.78
N ILE A 278 0.45 -15.30 -9.91
CA ILE A 278 -0.65 -15.98 -10.61
C ILE A 278 -0.15 -16.26 -12.03
N GLY A 279 -0.01 -17.53 -12.39
CA GLY A 279 0.67 -17.99 -13.61
C GLY A 279 1.88 -18.87 -13.29
N ASP A 280 2.62 -19.24 -14.34
CA ASP A 280 3.71 -20.21 -14.25
C ASP A 280 5.10 -19.58 -14.43
N LYS A 281 6.11 -20.19 -13.80
CA LYS A 281 7.54 -19.91 -14.02
C LYS A 281 7.96 -18.45 -13.75
N ASN A 282 7.33 -17.79 -12.79
CA ASN A 282 7.73 -16.44 -12.39
C ASN A 282 8.86 -16.48 -11.36
N PHE A 283 9.86 -15.61 -11.52
CA PHE A 283 10.90 -15.34 -10.54
C PHE A 283 10.69 -13.95 -9.94
N GLY A 284 10.42 -13.86 -8.65
CA GLY A 284 10.02 -12.66 -7.92
C GLY A 284 8.56 -12.71 -7.47
N GLY A 285 8.01 -11.59 -7.01
CA GLY A 285 6.72 -11.57 -6.31
C GLY A 285 5.63 -10.74 -6.97
N GLY A 286 4.38 -11.18 -6.82
CA GLY A 286 3.20 -10.42 -7.26
C GLY A 286 3.02 -10.33 -8.78
N ASN A 287 3.56 -11.27 -9.56
CA ASN A 287 3.38 -11.27 -11.01
C ASN A 287 2.05 -11.93 -11.40
N HIS A 288 1.43 -11.46 -12.47
CA HIS A 288 0.20 -12.00 -13.07
C HIS A 288 0.43 -12.32 -14.56
N GLY A 289 0.60 -13.59 -14.89
CA GLY A 289 1.05 -14.10 -16.18
C GLY A 289 2.28 -14.98 -16.02
N ASP A 290 2.88 -15.40 -17.14
CA ASP A 290 3.92 -16.44 -17.14
C ASP A 290 5.32 -15.87 -17.41
N LEU A 291 6.36 -16.57 -16.94
CA LEU A 291 7.77 -16.31 -17.30
C LEU A 291 8.26 -14.90 -16.97
N ASN A 292 7.73 -14.24 -15.94
CA ASN A 292 8.22 -12.93 -15.52
C ASN A 292 9.42 -13.04 -14.57
N LEU A 293 10.42 -12.19 -14.77
CA LEU A 293 11.57 -12.02 -13.88
C LEU A 293 11.51 -10.63 -13.23
N GLY A 294 11.25 -10.58 -11.92
CA GLY A 294 11.07 -9.35 -11.13
C GLY A 294 9.70 -9.35 -10.44
N GLY A 295 9.10 -8.19 -10.21
CA GLY A 295 7.90 -8.09 -9.36
C GLY A 295 6.80 -7.17 -9.87
N GLY A 296 5.55 -7.54 -9.58
CA GLY A 296 4.38 -6.73 -9.92
C GLY A 296 4.10 -6.63 -11.42
N ASN A 297 4.62 -7.54 -12.25
CA ASN A 297 4.37 -7.52 -13.69
C ASN A 297 3.00 -8.14 -14.01
N THR A 298 2.29 -7.57 -14.98
CA THR A 298 1.04 -8.11 -15.53
C THR A 298 1.23 -8.42 -17.02
N GLY A 299 0.95 -9.65 -17.44
CA GLY A 299 1.33 -10.20 -18.74
C GLY A 299 2.54 -11.14 -18.63
N SER A 300 3.14 -11.53 -19.75
CA SER A 300 4.13 -12.62 -19.77
C SER A 300 5.51 -12.20 -20.29
N ASN A 301 6.57 -12.91 -19.90
CA ASN A 301 7.94 -12.69 -20.36
C ASN A 301 8.50 -11.28 -20.02
N ASN A 302 8.02 -10.62 -18.97
CA ASN A 302 8.56 -9.32 -18.56
C ASN A 302 9.79 -9.50 -17.66
N VAL A 303 10.79 -8.63 -17.82
CA VAL A 303 11.97 -8.55 -16.96
C VAL A 303 12.00 -7.18 -16.29
N GLY A 304 11.84 -7.12 -14.98
CA GLY A 304 11.87 -5.90 -14.16
C GLY A 304 10.62 -5.75 -13.31
N PHE A 305 10.14 -4.51 -13.10
CA PHE A 305 9.09 -4.25 -12.12
C PHE A 305 7.93 -3.43 -12.67
N GLY A 306 6.71 -3.84 -12.35
CA GLY A 306 5.50 -3.08 -12.64
C GLY A 306 5.19 -2.94 -14.14
N ASN A 307 5.68 -3.84 -14.99
CA ASN A 307 5.39 -3.80 -16.41
C ASN A 307 4.00 -4.39 -16.70
N SER A 308 3.27 -3.80 -17.64
CA SER A 308 1.95 -4.24 -18.10
C SER A 308 1.99 -4.56 -19.59
N GLY A 309 1.64 -5.79 -19.97
CA GLY A 309 1.81 -6.34 -21.32
C GLY A 309 2.90 -7.42 -21.34
N SER A 310 3.44 -7.77 -22.50
CA SER A 310 4.36 -8.92 -22.64
C SER A 310 5.70 -8.54 -23.24
N GLY A 311 6.78 -9.22 -22.82
CA GLY A 311 8.12 -9.04 -23.38
C GLY A 311 8.81 -7.72 -22.98
N ASN A 312 8.31 -7.01 -21.97
CA ASN A 312 8.91 -5.74 -21.57
C ASN A 312 10.14 -5.94 -20.67
N VAL A 313 11.16 -5.12 -20.85
CA VAL A 313 12.36 -5.08 -20.01
C VAL A 313 12.48 -3.70 -19.35
N GLY A 314 12.46 -3.63 -18.02
CA GLY A 314 12.65 -2.41 -17.24
C GLY A 314 11.54 -2.13 -16.23
N PHE A 315 11.11 -0.87 -16.11
CA PHE A 315 10.25 -0.42 -15.01
C PHE A 315 9.02 0.33 -15.49
N GLY A 316 7.83 -0.14 -15.13
CA GLY A 316 6.58 0.59 -15.38
C GLY A 316 6.22 0.75 -16.85
N ASN A 317 6.67 -0.15 -17.73
CA ASN A 317 6.36 -0.10 -19.16
C ASN A 317 4.94 -0.63 -19.42
N SER A 318 4.25 -0.06 -20.39
CA SER A 318 2.88 -0.44 -20.77
C SER A 318 2.81 -0.77 -22.28
N GLY A 319 2.31 -1.95 -22.62
CA GLY A 319 2.29 -2.52 -23.97
C GLY A 319 3.31 -3.65 -24.13
N ASN A 320 3.77 -3.96 -25.35
CA ASN A 320 4.57 -5.17 -25.61
C ASN A 320 5.98 -4.86 -26.12
N ASP A 321 6.95 -5.72 -25.80
CA ASP A 321 8.32 -5.70 -26.32
C ASP A 321 9.06 -4.37 -26.07
N ASN A 322 8.71 -3.64 -25.01
CA ASN A 322 9.35 -2.37 -24.69
C ASN A 322 10.58 -2.54 -23.79
N ILE A 323 11.63 -1.74 -24.00
CA ILE A 323 12.84 -1.72 -23.16
C ILE A 323 13.01 -0.32 -22.56
N GLY A 324 12.86 -0.19 -21.24
CA GLY A 324 13.24 1.01 -20.50
C GLY A 324 12.32 1.37 -19.33
N ILE A 325 12.01 2.65 -19.15
CA ILE A 325 11.30 3.14 -17.95
C ILE A 325 10.11 4.01 -18.35
N GLY A 326 8.90 3.60 -17.96
CA GLY A 326 7.66 4.35 -18.18
C GLY A 326 7.19 4.41 -19.64
N VAL A 327 7.78 3.63 -20.54
CA VAL A 327 7.41 3.64 -21.98
C VAL A 327 6.04 3.01 -22.21
N THR A 328 5.19 3.65 -23.03
CA THR A 328 3.83 3.19 -23.34
C THR A 328 3.65 3.00 -24.85
N GLY A 329 3.29 1.79 -25.30
CA GLY A 329 3.10 1.38 -26.71
C GLY A 329 3.81 0.04 -27.00
N ASN A 330 4.21 -0.28 -28.23
CA ASN A 330 4.85 -1.56 -28.56
C ASN A 330 6.22 -1.38 -29.22
N GLY A 331 7.21 -2.22 -28.85
CA GLY A 331 8.54 -2.24 -29.45
C GLY A 331 9.38 -0.99 -29.19
N GLN A 332 9.06 -0.22 -28.17
CA GLN A 332 9.75 1.03 -27.86
C GLN A 332 10.95 0.81 -26.96
N ILE A 333 12.02 1.56 -27.19
CA ILE A 333 13.22 1.55 -26.35
C ILE A 333 13.44 2.97 -25.83
N GLY A 334 13.52 3.15 -24.51
CA GLY A 334 13.86 4.45 -23.91
C GLY A 334 13.24 4.73 -22.54
N ILE A 335 13.34 5.98 -22.11
CA ILE A 335 12.72 6.45 -20.88
C ILE A 335 11.63 7.44 -21.25
N HIS A 336 10.38 7.17 -20.86
CA HIS A 336 9.23 8.01 -21.13
C HIS A 336 8.58 8.40 -19.81
N LEU A 337 8.96 9.56 -19.28
CA LEU A 337 8.40 10.10 -18.05
C LEU A 337 7.32 11.15 -18.31
N ASN A 338 6.65 11.11 -19.47
CA ASN A 338 5.52 12.01 -19.68
C ASN A 338 4.27 11.44 -19.00
N SER A 339 3.49 12.32 -18.35
CA SER A 339 2.20 11.99 -17.77
C SER A 339 1.09 12.82 -18.42
N GLY A 340 -0.08 12.22 -18.64
CA GLY A 340 -1.17 12.83 -19.40
C GLY A 340 -1.15 12.42 -20.87
N THR A 341 -1.66 13.26 -21.78
CA THR A 341 -1.95 12.87 -23.17
C THR A 341 -1.25 13.77 -24.18
N GLY A 342 -0.87 13.22 -25.34
CA GLY A 342 -0.33 14.01 -26.47
C GLY A 342 1.03 14.69 -26.23
N ASN A 343 1.74 14.37 -25.13
CA ASN A 343 3.04 14.97 -24.85
C ASN A 343 4.15 14.33 -25.71
N ILE A 344 5.03 15.15 -26.27
CA ILE A 344 6.19 14.74 -27.08
C ILE A 344 7.47 15.17 -26.38
N GLY A 345 8.44 14.27 -26.21
CA GLY A 345 9.70 14.55 -25.50
C GLY A 345 9.77 13.83 -24.14
N PHE A 346 10.30 14.48 -23.11
CA PHE A 346 10.63 13.82 -21.82
C PHE A 346 10.20 14.63 -20.59
N GLY A 347 9.57 13.96 -19.62
CA GLY A 347 9.24 14.55 -18.31
C GLY A 347 8.10 15.58 -18.34
N ASN A 348 7.31 15.64 -19.42
CA ASN A 348 6.19 16.57 -19.54
C ASN A 348 4.95 16.05 -18.79
N SER A 349 4.23 16.92 -18.10
CA SER A 349 2.99 16.62 -17.39
C SER A 349 1.82 17.44 -17.95
N GLY A 350 0.68 16.80 -18.19
CA GLY A 350 -0.54 17.43 -18.71
C GLY A 350 -0.84 17.07 -20.16
N ASN A 351 -1.23 18.02 -21.00
CA ASN A 351 -1.76 17.74 -22.35
C ASN A 351 -0.96 18.47 -23.46
N GLY A 352 -0.52 17.73 -24.47
CA GLY A 352 -0.03 18.32 -25.73
C GLY A 352 1.27 19.11 -25.61
N ASN A 353 2.08 18.90 -24.57
CA ASN A 353 3.34 19.60 -24.40
C ASN A 353 4.46 18.97 -25.25
N VAL A 354 5.34 19.79 -25.83
CA VAL A 354 6.46 19.36 -26.67
C VAL A 354 7.78 19.82 -26.04
N GLY A 355 8.72 18.92 -25.80
CA GLY A 355 10.05 19.22 -25.26
C GLY A 355 10.32 18.55 -23.91
N PHE A 356 10.80 19.31 -22.92
CA PHE A 356 11.31 18.74 -21.66
C PHE A 356 10.69 19.39 -20.43
N PHE A 357 10.20 18.60 -19.48
CA PHE A 357 9.77 19.06 -18.16
C PHE A 357 8.69 20.16 -18.16
N ASN A 358 7.87 20.25 -19.21
CA ASN A 358 6.77 21.21 -19.25
C ASN A 358 5.57 20.69 -18.42
N SER A 359 4.83 21.59 -17.79
CA SER A 359 3.64 21.27 -17.00
C SER A 359 2.44 22.11 -17.46
N GLY A 360 1.28 21.48 -17.63
CA GLY A 360 0.07 22.15 -18.11
C GLY A 360 -0.29 21.74 -19.53
N SER A 361 -0.64 22.70 -20.39
CA SER A 361 -1.20 22.40 -21.72
C SER A 361 -0.47 23.11 -22.87
N HIS A 362 -0.21 22.40 -23.97
CA HIS A 362 0.28 22.96 -25.24
C HIS A 362 1.57 23.81 -25.13
N ASN A 363 2.41 23.57 -24.13
CA ASN A 363 3.68 24.28 -24.01
C ASN A 363 4.74 23.64 -24.90
N VAL A 364 5.59 24.45 -25.53
CA VAL A 364 6.68 23.99 -26.40
C VAL A 364 8.02 24.53 -25.87
N GLY A 365 8.93 23.65 -25.50
CA GLY A 365 10.28 24.00 -25.03
C GLY A 365 10.65 23.31 -23.73
N ILE A 366 11.22 24.03 -22.76
CA ILE A 366 11.76 23.43 -21.53
C ILE A 366 11.26 24.12 -20.27
N GLY A 367 10.68 23.34 -19.35
CA GLY A 367 10.32 23.83 -18.02
C GLY A 367 9.22 24.89 -17.99
N ASN A 368 8.39 24.98 -19.03
CA ASN A 368 7.27 25.92 -19.04
C ASN A 368 6.10 25.40 -18.19
N ALA A 369 5.40 26.30 -17.51
CA ALA A 369 4.23 25.99 -16.68
C ALA A 369 3.02 26.84 -17.08
N GLY A 370 1.86 26.21 -17.26
CA GLY A 370 0.62 26.89 -17.67
C GLY A 370 0.20 26.47 -19.08
N SER A 371 -0.26 27.42 -19.91
CA SER A 371 -0.84 27.11 -21.23
C SER A 371 -0.17 27.83 -22.40
N GLY A 372 0.18 27.09 -23.46
CA GLY A 372 0.55 27.66 -24.75
C GLY A 372 1.86 28.47 -24.75
N ASN A 373 2.75 28.27 -23.78
CA ASN A 373 4.02 28.98 -23.74
C ASN A 373 5.04 28.37 -24.72
N PHE A 374 5.88 29.20 -25.33
CA PHE A 374 6.97 28.78 -26.22
C PHE A 374 8.32 29.27 -25.70
N GLY A 375 9.26 28.36 -25.43
CA GLY A 375 10.62 28.70 -24.99
C GLY A 375 11.01 28.03 -23.67
N PHE A 376 11.60 28.78 -22.74
CA PHE A 376 12.23 28.23 -21.53
C PHE A 376 11.71 28.89 -20.25
N GLY A 377 11.24 28.08 -19.30
CA GLY A 377 10.94 28.53 -17.94
C GLY A 377 9.83 29.58 -17.87
N ASN A 378 8.96 29.68 -18.87
CA ASN A 378 7.84 30.63 -18.84
C ASN A 378 6.72 30.09 -17.95
N ALA A 379 6.05 30.96 -17.20
CA ALA A 379 4.94 30.64 -16.30
C ALA A 379 3.70 31.49 -16.62
N GLY A 380 2.54 30.86 -16.73
CA GLY A 380 1.26 31.50 -17.10
C GLY A 380 0.86 31.14 -18.53
N ASP A 381 0.31 32.08 -19.30
CA ASP A 381 -0.34 31.77 -20.58
C ASP A 381 0.28 32.51 -21.78
N VAL A 382 0.55 31.78 -22.86
CA VAL A 382 0.93 32.31 -24.19
C VAL A 382 2.19 33.20 -24.16
N ASN A 383 3.14 32.93 -23.26
CA ASN A 383 4.41 33.65 -23.26
C ASN A 383 5.42 33.03 -24.23
N THR A 384 6.22 33.87 -24.87
CA THR A 384 7.28 33.45 -25.82
C THR A 384 8.65 33.95 -25.35
N GLY A 385 9.64 33.07 -25.23
CA GLY A 385 11.02 33.41 -24.87
C GLY A 385 11.48 32.75 -23.58
N PHE A 386 12.11 33.50 -22.66
CA PHE A 386 12.80 32.96 -21.49
C PHE A 386 12.28 33.60 -20.19
N TRP A 387 11.88 32.78 -19.22
CA TRP A 387 11.57 33.20 -17.85
C TRP A 387 10.47 34.26 -17.71
N ASN A 388 9.56 34.36 -18.68
CA ASN A 388 8.46 35.30 -18.59
C ASN A 388 7.36 34.76 -17.66
N GLY A 389 6.75 35.64 -16.86
CA GLY A 389 5.67 35.33 -15.93
C GLY A 389 4.41 36.13 -16.23
N GLY A 390 3.24 35.48 -16.21
CA GLY A 390 1.94 36.10 -16.50
C GLY A 390 1.45 35.74 -17.90
N ASN A 391 0.94 36.70 -18.68
CA ASN A 391 0.20 36.40 -19.91
C ASN A 391 0.77 37.14 -21.14
N THR A 392 0.87 36.46 -22.29
CA THR A 392 1.17 37.07 -23.60
C THR A 392 2.47 37.87 -23.68
N ASN A 393 3.45 37.61 -22.80
CA ASN A 393 4.72 38.33 -22.81
C ASN A 393 5.69 37.71 -23.82
N THR A 394 6.48 38.53 -24.49
CA THR A 394 7.51 38.11 -25.46
C THR A 394 8.88 38.64 -25.06
N GLY A 395 9.89 37.78 -25.03
CA GLY A 395 11.29 38.15 -24.75
C GLY A 395 11.84 37.51 -23.48
N LEU A 396 12.45 38.28 -22.58
CA LEU A 396 13.22 37.74 -21.45
C LEU A 396 12.80 38.32 -20.10
N ALA A 397 12.41 37.46 -19.16
CA ALA A 397 12.14 37.82 -17.77
C ALA A 397 11.10 38.94 -17.57
N ASN A 398 10.11 39.03 -18.46
CA ASN A 398 9.01 39.98 -18.32
C ASN A 398 7.96 39.43 -17.35
N GLY A 399 7.37 40.30 -16.52
CA GLY A 399 6.31 39.98 -15.58
C GLY A 399 5.02 40.77 -15.85
N GLY A 400 3.87 40.11 -15.81
CA GLY A 400 2.56 40.75 -16.02
C GLY A 400 1.94 40.37 -17.36
N SER A 401 1.44 41.34 -18.14
CA SER A 401 0.63 41.05 -19.34
C SER A 401 1.02 41.83 -20.58
N GLY A 402 1.34 41.13 -21.67
CA GLY A 402 1.50 41.74 -23.00
C GLY A 402 2.78 42.55 -23.18
N ASN A 403 3.81 42.31 -22.35
CA ASN A 403 5.09 43.02 -22.46
C ASN A 403 5.98 42.39 -23.54
N THR A 404 6.67 43.21 -24.33
CA THR A 404 7.62 42.76 -25.37
C THR A 404 9.00 43.36 -25.15
N GLY A 405 9.98 42.55 -24.77
CA GLY A 405 11.26 43.12 -24.35
C GLY A 405 11.99 42.29 -23.32
N SER A 406 12.69 42.94 -22.40
CA SER A 406 13.35 42.28 -21.29
C SER A 406 13.17 42.96 -19.94
N PHE A 407 12.91 42.18 -18.90
CA PHE A 407 12.76 42.67 -17.52
C PHE A 407 11.65 43.72 -17.34
N ASP A 408 10.63 43.73 -18.22
CA ASP A 408 9.49 44.62 -18.10
C ASP A 408 8.45 44.07 -17.11
N GLY A 409 7.95 44.90 -16.20
CA GLY A 409 6.92 44.60 -15.22
C GLY A 409 5.63 45.38 -15.45
N GLY A 410 4.47 44.73 -15.36
CA GLY A 410 3.16 45.38 -15.53
C GLY A 410 2.51 45.01 -16.86
N SER A 411 1.99 45.98 -17.63
CA SER A 411 1.20 45.67 -18.82
C SER A 411 1.56 46.43 -20.09
N THR A 412 1.62 45.73 -21.23
CA THR A 412 1.80 46.34 -22.57
C THR A 412 3.04 47.23 -22.71
N ASN A 413 4.11 46.94 -21.97
CA ASN A 413 5.38 47.64 -22.10
C ASN A 413 6.22 47.07 -23.25
N TRP A 414 7.05 47.89 -23.87
CA TRP A 414 7.95 47.47 -24.95
C TRP A 414 9.36 48.02 -24.73
N GLY A 415 10.36 47.15 -24.66
CA GLY A 415 11.77 47.53 -24.60
C GLY A 415 12.50 46.80 -23.49
N ALA A 416 12.98 47.51 -22.46
CA ALA A 416 13.58 46.84 -21.31
C ALA A 416 13.43 47.60 -19.98
N PHE A 417 13.34 46.86 -18.88
CA PHE A 417 13.30 47.37 -17.50
C PHE A 417 12.16 48.36 -17.21
N ASN A 418 11.10 48.38 -18.03
CA ASN A 418 9.97 49.27 -17.80
C ASN A 418 9.04 48.70 -16.72
N ALA A 419 8.47 49.56 -15.87
CA ALA A 419 7.51 49.18 -14.84
C ALA A 419 6.21 49.97 -14.98
N GLY A 420 5.05 49.31 -14.91
CA GLY A 420 3.74 49.96 -15.07
C GLY A 420 3.12 49.60 -16.41
N SER A 421 2.53 50.56 -17.12
CA SER A 421 1.73 50.28 -18.32
C SER A 421 2.11 51.12 -19.56
N ARG A 422 1.96 50.56 -20.77
CA ARG A 422 2.18 51.23 -22.07
C ARG A 422 3.49 52.02 -22.19
N ASN A 423 4.56 51.58 -21.53
CA ASN A 423 5.84 52.27 -21.61
C ASN A 423 6.67 51.72 -22.79
N TRP A 424 7.28 52.61 -23.58
CA TRP A 424 8.16 52.27 -24.70
C TRP A 424 9.59 52.75 -24.45
N GLY A 425 10.57 51.86 -24.54
CA GLY A 425 11.99 52.19 -24.40
C GLY A 425 12.64 51.52 -23.19
N TYR A 426 13.43 52.27 -22.41
CA TYR A 426 14.28 51.68 -21.37
C TYR A 426 14.04 52.31 -20.00
N ALA A 427 13.80 51.47 -18.99
CA ALA A 427 13.73 51.86 -17.58
C ALA A 427 12.70 52.98 -17.27
N ASN A 428 11.57 53.01 -17.99
CA ASN A 428 10.47 53.94 -17.66
C ASN A 428 9.54 53.35 -16.59
N ALA A 429 8.99 54.19 -15.73
CA ALA A 429 8.06 53.81 -14.67
C ALA A 429 6.76 54.62 -14.74
N GLY A 430 5.59 53.98 -14.65
CA GLY A 430 4.28 54.65 -14.69
C GLY A 430 3.46 54.26 -15.92
N ASP A 431 2.70 55.19 -16.52
CA ASP A 431 1.80 54.90 -17.65
C ASP A 431 2.11 55.74 -18.90
N GLY A 432 2.28 55.09 -20.05
CA GLY A 432 2.34 55.76 -21.34
C GLY A 432 3.63 56.55 -21.63
N ASN A 433 4.74 56.26 -20.96
CA ASN A 433 6.00 56.98 -21.18
C ASN A 433 6.78 56.41 -22.38
N SER A 434 7.50 57.25 -23.12
CA SER A 434 8.40 56.86 -24.20
C SER A 434 9.81 57.43 -24.05
N GLY A 435 10.84 56.61 -24.27
CA GLY A 435 12.25 57.00 -24.17
C GLY A 435 13.00 56.29 -23.03
N PHE A 436 13.80 57.02 -22.25
CA PHE A 436 14.69 56.43 -21.24
C PHE A 436 14.51 57.07 -19.87
N PHE A 437 14.37 56.26 -18.82
CA PHE A 437 14.34 56.70 -17.42
C PHE A 437 13.25 57.72 -17.08
N ASN A 438 12.12 57.71 -17.78
CA ASN A 438 10.99 58.58 -17.42
C ASN A 438 10.14 57.97 -16.32
N ALA A 439 9.57 58.79 -15.43
CA ALA A 439 8.70 58.38 -14.34
C ALA A 439 7.41 59.23 -14.30
N GLY A 440 6.24 58.61 -14.17
CA GLY A 440 4.94 59.30 -14.14
C GLY A 440 4.09 58.96 -15.36
N GLU A 441 3.32 59.92 -15.89
CA GLU A 441 2.39 59.67 -16.99
C GLU A 441 2.76 60.42 -18.29
N VAL A 442 2.67 59.73 -19.43
CA VAL A 442 2.71 60.34 -20.78
C VAL A 442 3.96 61.20 -21.05
N ASN A 443 5.12 60.84 -20.49
CA ASN A 443 6.36 61.56 -20.75
C ASN A 443 7.08 61.03 -21.99
N THR A 444 7.75 61.89 -22.75
CA THR A 444 8.56 61.54 -23.92
C THR A 444 9.97 62.11 -23.79
N GLY A 445 11.00 61.27 -23.89
CA GLY A 445 12.41 61.68 -23.90
C GLY A 445 13.23 61.02 -22.80
N LEU A 446 14.04 61.78 -22.06
CA LEU A 446 15.06 61.25 -21.14
C LEU A 446 14.87 61.80 -19.73
N TRP A 447 14.84 60.95 -18.69
CA TRP A 447 14.89 61.39 -17.28
C TRP A 447 13.77 62.36 -16.86
N ASN A 448 12.60 62.33 -17.51
CA ASN A 448 11.48 63.18 -17.10
C ASN A 448 10.72 62.55 -15.92
N ALA A 449 10.25 63.36 -14.97
CA ALA A 449 9.46 62.95 -13.81
C ALA A 449 8.20 63.82 -13.68
N GLY A 450 7.04 63.22 -13.44
CA GLY A 450 5.74 63.91 -13.41
C GLY A 450 4.92 63.59 -14.66
N ASP A 451 4.03 64.48 -15.10
CA ASP A 451 3.06 64.13 -16.14
C ASP A 451 3.20 64.98 -17.43
N THR A 452 3.07 64.36 -18.60
CA THR A 452 2.99 65.03 -19.92
C THR A 452 4.24 65.87 -20.26
N ASN A 453 5.44 65.43 -19.88
CA ASN A 453 6.68 66.14 -20.22
C ASN A 453 7.31 65.63 -21.52
N THR A 454 7.88 66.51 -22.33
CA THR A 454 8.66 66.19 -23.53
C THR A 454 10.06 66.78 -23.45
N GLY A 455 11.10 66.00 -23.72
CA GLY A 455 12.50 66.44 -23.74
C GLY A 455 13.33 65.74 -22.66
N PHE A 456 14.16 66.45 -21.90
CA PHE A 456 15.10 65.80 -20.97
C PHE A 456 15.21 66.43 -19.59
N ALA A 457 15.24 65.59 -18.55
CA ALA A 457 15.41 65.98 -17.15
C ALA A 457 14.36 66.99 -16.64
N ASN A 458 13.13 66.96 -17.16
CA ASN A 458 12.04 67.78 -16.63
C ASN A 458 11.43 67.08 -15.41
N ALA A 459 11.33 67.78 -14.29
CA ALA A 459 10.48 67.45 -13.16
C ALA A 459 9.21 68.34 -13.21
N GLY A 460 8.05 67.82 -12.84
CA GLY A 460 6.77 68.56 -12.86
C GLY A 460 5.88 68.15 -14.03
N ASP A 461 4.89 68.99 -14.39
CA ASP A 461 3.83 68.59 -15.34
C ASP A 461 3.75 69.51 -16.58
N ILE A 462 3.49 68.94 -17.75
CA ILE A 462 3.23 69.68 -19.00
C ILE A 462 4.44 70.55 -19.40
N ASN A 463 5.65 69.99 -19.36
CA ASN A 463 6.86 70.71 -19.76
C ASN A 463 7.40 70.25 -21.12
N THR A 464 7.94 71.16 -21.94
CA THR A 464 8.66 70.83 -23.18
C THR A 464 10.06 71.46 -23.19
N GLY A 465 11.12 70.68 -23.34
CA GLY A 465 12.51 71.16 -23.36
C GLY A 465 13.38 70.42 -22.34
N GLY A 466 14.10 71.10 -21.45
CA GLY A 466 14.88 70.36 -20.45
C GLY A 466 15.23 71.06 -19.14
N PHE A 467 15.43 70.27 -18.09
CA PHE A 467 15.70 70.77 -16.72
C PHE A 467 14.63 71.72 -16.15
N ASN A 468 13.36 71.56 -16.56
CA ASN A 468 12.26 72.31 -15.95
C ASN A 468 11.78 71.61 -14.67
N ALA A 469 11.29 72.33 -13.66
CA ALA A 469 10.81 71.75 -12.39
C ALA A 469 9.33 72.07 -12.06
N GLY A 470 8.75 73.05 -12.75
CA GLY A 470 7.37 73.52 -12.51
C GLY A 470 6.34 72.90 -13.45
N LYS A 471 5.16 73.52 -13.54
CA LYS A 471 4.12 73.15 -14.51
C LYS A 471 4.06 74.13 -15.69
N LEU A 472 3.73 73.62 -16.88
CA LEU A 472 3.47 74.39 -18.12
C LEU A 472 4.69 75.17 -18.66
N ASN A 473 5.90 74.62 -18.58
CA ASN A 473 7.10 75.29 -19.10
C ASN A 473 7.43 74.87 -20.54
N THR A 474 7.90 75.80 -21.37
CA THR A 474 8.63 75.44 -22.59
C THR A 474 10.07 76.02 -22.60
N GLY A 475 11.04 75.30 -23.16
CA GLY A 475 12.46 75.67 -23.08
C GLY A 475 13.25 74.94 -21.99
N PHE A 476 14.35 75.56 -21.55
CA PHE A 476 15.38 74.94 -20.73
C PHE A 476 15.56 75.68 -19.40
N PHE A 477 15.74 74.92 -18.30
CA PHE A 477 16.05 75.42 -16.96
C PHE A 477 14.99 76.37 -16.38
N SER A 478 13.70 76.03 -16.48
CA SER A 478 12.62 76.80 -15.85
C SER A 478 12.12 76.16 -14.54
N PRO A 479 12.46 76.74 -13.36
CA PRO A 479 12.21 76.10 -12.07
C PRO A 479 10.79 76.31 -11.50
N THR A 480 10.00 77.23 -12.05
CA THR A 480 8.70 77.68 -11.51
C THR A 480 7.52 77.21 -12.36
N THR A 481 6.31 77.21 -11.79
CA THR A 481 5.08 76.97 -12.55
C THR A 481 4.68 78.24 -13.29
N GLN A 482 4.47 78.14 -14.60
CA GLN A 482 4.11 79.28 -15.45
C GLN A 482 2.62 79.29 -15.76
N ALA A 483 2.04 80.50 -15.85
CA ALA A 483 0.63 80.67 -16.22
C ALA A 483 0.38 80.49 -17.73
N VAL A 484 1.42 80.66 -18.55
CA VAL A 484 1.43 80.54 -20.02
C VAL A 484 2.81 80.07 -20.50
N LEU A 485 2.92 79.66 -21.76
CA LEU A 485 4.15 79.12 -22.36
C LEU A 485 5.27 80.18 -22.48
N ASN A 486 6.39 80.02 -21.76
CA ASN A 486 7.67 80.70 -22.07
C ASN A 486 8.57 79.79 -22.90
N SER A 487 9.55 80.29 -23.66
CA SER A 487 10.47 79.48 -24.50
C SER A 487 11.91 80.01 -24.45
N GLY A 488 12.95 79.17 -24.50
CA GLY A 488 14.36 79.62 -24.45
C GLY A 488 15.15 79.02 -23.28
N PHE A 489 16.13 79.71 -22.73
CA PHE A 489 16.94 79.26 -21.59
C PHE A 489 16.72 80.16 -20.38
N PHE A 490 16.46 79.60 -19.20
CA PHE A 490 16.34 80.34 -17.93
C PHE A 490 15.21 81.39 -17.89
N ASN A 491 14.06 81.12 -18.53
CA ASN A 491 12.94 82.07 -18.53
C ASN A 491 11.94 81.81 -17.39
N ASP A 492 11.42 82.87 -16.78
CA ASP A 492 10.42 82.91 -15.69
C ASP A 492 9.36 83.99 -16.02
N GLY A 493 8.09 83.88 -15.59
CA GLY A 493 7.03 84.86 -15.92
C GLY A 493 6.07 84.45 -17.06
N THR A 494 5.55 85.41 -17.85
CA THR A 494 4.61 85.13 -18.97
C THR A 494 5.15 85.66 -20.30
N ASN A 495 4.95 84.89 -21.37
CA ASN A 495 5.23 85.28 -22.76
C ASN A 495 6.70 85.63 -23.07
N ASN A 496 7.64 84.97 -22.40
CA ASN A 496 9.06 85.28 -22.47
C ASN A 496 9.83 84.38 -23.46
N SER A 497 10.71 84.97 -24.27
CA SER A 497 11.54 84.27 -25.28
C SER A 497 13.02 84.68 -25.24
N GLY A 498 13.97 83.75 -25.31
CA GLY A 498 15.41 84.07 -25.33
C GLY A 498 16.21 83.47 -24.17
N ILE A 499 17.27 84.14 -23.71
CA ILE A 499 18.12 83.66 -22.60
C ILE A 499 17.92 84.58 -21.39
N GLY A 500 17.36 84.04 -20.29
CA GLY A 500 17.31 84.70 -18.99
C GLY A 500 16.17 85.70 -18.81
N GLN A 501 15.07 85.56 -19.55
CA GLN A 501 13.93 86.47 -19.50
C GLN A 501 13.06 86.27 -18.26
N ASN A 502 12.78 87.35 -17.52
CA ASN A 502 11.97 87.29 -16.30
C ASN A 502 10.90 88.40 -16.25
N ASN A 503 10.01 88.50 -17.24
CA ASN A 503 8.97 89.54 -17.29
C ASN A 503 7.52 88.98 -17.19
N PRO A 504 6.65 89.52 -16.33
CA PRO A 504 5.25 89.09 -16.23
C PRO A 504 4.23 89.70 -17.23
N ASP A 505 4.58 90.72 -18.05
CA ASP A 505 3.61 91.50 -18.86
C ASP A 505 3.75 91.42 -20.41
N GLY A 506 4.60 90.56 -20.98
CA GLY A 506 4.67 90.34 -22.45
C GLY A 506 5.07 91.56 -23.31
N SER A 507 5.71 92.55 -22.70
CA SER A 507 6.68 93.49 -23.28
C SER A 507 8.08 93.03 -22.84
N GLY A 508 9.19 93.63 -23.27
CA GLY A 508 10.44 93.48 -22.50
C GLY A 508 11.16 92.13 -22.55
N ASN A 509 11.14 91.42 -23.69
CA ASN A 509 12.21 90.47 -23.99
C ASN A 509 13.57 91.20 -23.90
N SER A 510 14.57 90.55 -23.36
CA SER A 510 15.89 91.07 -23.06
C SER A 510 17.05 90.05 -23.17
N GLY A 511 18.26 90.46 -23.53
CA GLY A 511 19.34 89.52 -23.92
C GLY A 511 19.98 89.85 -25.28
N PHE A 512 20.33 88.85 -26.10
CA PHE A 512 20.68 89.06 -27.51
C PHE A 512 19.44 88.85 -28.39
N GLN A 513 19.20 89.72 -29.38
CA GLN A 513 18.08 89.63 -30.35
C GLN A 513 16.68 89.72 -29.71
N ASN A 514 16.37 90.82 -29.02
CA ASN A 514 15.08 90.96 -28.32
C ASN A 514 14.04 91.77 -29.11
N SER A 515 12.74 91.41 -28.99
CA SER A 515 11.67 91.98 -29.81
C SER A 515 10.30 92.01 -29.12
N GLY A 516 9.41 92.91 -29.57
CA GLY A 516 8.24 93.39 -28.84
C GLY A 516 8.28 94.93 -28.70
N PHE A 517 7.68 95.47 -27.65
CA PHE A 517 7.97 96.81 -27.16
C PHE A 517 8.55 96.74 -25.75
N GLY A 518 9.26 97.77 -25.32
CA GLY A 518 9.96 97.74 -24.03
C GLY A 518 11.11 96.72 -23.93
N ASN A 519 11.59 96.14 -25.05
CA ASN A 519 12.70 95.17 -25.05
C ASN A 519 14.06 95.83 -24.92
N SER A 520 15.03 95.11 -24.38
CA SER A 520 16.35 95.69 -24.08
C SER A 520 17.51 94.71 -24.22
N GLY A 521 18.68 95.13 -24.73
CA GLY A 521 19.82 94.20 -24.88
C GLY A 521 20.79 94.50 -26.04
N LEU A 522 21.39 93.47 -26.65
CA LEU A 522 22.23 93.61 -27.86
C LEU A 522 21.48 93.07 -29.08
N VAL A 523 21.31 93.89 -30.11
CA VAL A 523 20.37 93.69 -31.21
C VAL A 523 18.94 93.64 -30.66
N ASN A 524 18.20 94.76 -30.69
CA ASN A 524 16.79 94.81 -30.26
C ASN A 524 15.93 95.40 -31.37
N THR A 525 14.65 95.05 -31.45
CA THR A 525 13.79 95.52 -32.57
C THR A 525 12.40 95.89 -32.07
N SER A 526 12.12 97.19 -31.99
CA SER A 526 10.84 97.71 -31.48
C SER A 526 9.76 97.47 -32.51
N THR A 527 8.65 96.88 -32.08
CA THR A 527 7.63 96.29 -32.97
C THR A 527 6.22 96.80 -32.72
N THR A 528 6.05 97.82 -31.88
CA THR A 528 4.75 98.47 -31.70
C THR A 528 4.88 99.98 -31.77
N ASP A 529 3.79 100.64 -32.11
CA ASP A 529 3.64 102.10 -32.02
C ASP A 529 3.43 102.58 -30.56
N ALA A 530 3.35 101.64 -29.61
CA ALA A 530 3.31 101.94 -28.19
C ALA A 530 4.68 102.44 -27.73
N MET A 531 4.69 103.64 -27.16
CA MET A 531 5.87 104.23 -26.55
C MET A 531 5.96 103.89 -25.06
N PRO A 532 7.18 103.68 -24.51
CA PRO A 532 8.48 103.71 -25.20
C PRO A 532 8.80 102.43 -26.00
N GLY A 533 9.54 102.57 -27.11
CA GLY A 533 10.03 101.45 -27.90
C GLY A 533 11.20 100.70 -27.25
N ASN A 534 12.02 100.00 -28.03
CA ASN A 534 13.10 99.16 -27.51
C ASN A 534 14.38 99.93 -27.25
N SER A 535 15.21 99.40 -26.36
CA SER A 535 16.45 100.04 -25.94
C SER A 535 17.67 99.14 -26.05
N GLY A 536 18.90 99.67 -26.16
CA GLY A 536 20.13 98.86 -26.13
C GLY A 536 21.16 99.15 -27.23
N VAL A 537 21.89 98.15 -27.70
CA VAL A 537 22.94 98.28 -28.73
C VAL A 537 22.46 97.63 -30.03
N ARG A 538 22.54 98.29 -31.19
CA ARG A 538 21.91 97.87 -32.46
C ARG A 538 20.40 97.71 -32.34
N ASN A 539 19.67 98.78 -32.07
CA ASN A 539 18.22 98.79 -32.08
C ASN A 539 17.70 99.16 -33.48
N ALA A 540 16.50 98.72 -33.86
CA ALA A 540 15.85 99.13 -35.11
C ALA A 540 14.34 99.22 -34.90
N GLY A 541 13.66 100.11 -35.64
CA GLY A 541 12.19 100.25 -35.59
C GLY A 541 11.73 101.64 -35.11
N ILE A 542 10.64 101.70 -34.35
CA ILE A 542 10.03 102.98 -33.94
C ILE A 542 10.21 103.21 -32.44
N GLY A 543 10.55 104.45 -32.08
CA GLY A 543 10.64 104.85 -30.68
C GLY A 543 11.78 104.17 -29.93
N ASN A 544 12.81 103.70 -30.63
CA ASN A 544 13.95 103.04 -30.01
C ASN A 544 14.89 104.04 -29.38
N SER A 545 15.63 103.59 -28.37
CA SER A 545 16.66 104.38 -27.72
C SER A 545 17.97 103.60 -27.58
N GLY A 546 19.14 104.19 -27.86
CA GLY A 546 20.40 103.44 -27.70
C GLY A 546 21.56 103.76 -28.63
N TYR A 547 22.49 102.81 -28.76
CA TYR A 547 23.86 103.10 -29.24
C TYR A 547 23.99 103.14 -30.76
N THR A 548 23.41 102.17 -31.43
CA THR A 548 23.29 102.09 -32.89
C THR A 548 21.82 101.88 -33.16
N ASN A 549 21.12 102.88 -33.68
CA ASN A 549 19.70 102.79 -33.97
C ASN A 549 19.47 103.04 -35.46
N ALA A 550 18.42 102.47 -36.04
CA ALA A 550 18.09 102.73 -37.43
C ALA A 550 16.56 102.70 -37.64
N ALA A 551 16.07 103.69 -38.40
CA ALA A 551 14.67 103.97 -38.79
C ALA A 551 14.06 105.30 -38.25
N ILE A 552 12.96 105.28 -37.51
CA ILE A 552 12.03 106.42 -37.41
C ILE A 552 11.69 106.75 -35.96
N ASN A 553 11.75 108.04 -35.60
CA ASN A 553 11.45 108.51 -34.24
C ASN A 553 12.35 107.85 -33.18
N ASP A 554 13.59 107.54 -33.59
CA ASP A 554 14.60 106.88 -32.77
C ASP A 554 15.52 107.93 -32.12
N THR A 555 16.09 107.56 -30.97
CA THR A 555 16.98 108.44 -30.19
C THR A 555 18.30 107.74 -29.84
N GLY A 556 19.46 108.24 -30.28
CA GLY A 556 20.70 107.48 -30.07
C GLY A 556 22.03 108.10 -30.50
N PHE A 557 23.11 107.32 -30.41
CA PHE A 557 24.47 107.80 -30.68
C PHE A 557 24.87 107.72 -32.17
N PHE A 558 24.80 106.53 -32.77
CA PHE A 558 24.82 106.33 -34.23
C PHE A 558 23.40 106.03 -34.70
N VAL A 559 22.80 106.92 -35.50
CA VAL A 559 21.41 106.78 -35.94
C VAL A 559 21.31 106.92 -37.46
N ALA A 560 20.86 105.89 -38.18
CA ALA A 560 20.61 105.97 -39.62
C ALA A 560 19.09 105.98 -39.88
N GLY A 561 18.50 107.10 -40.30
CA GLY A 561 17.04 107.18 -40.33
C GLY A 561 16.39 108.55 -40.56
N VAL A 562 15.06 108.59 -40.41
CA VAL A 562 14.17 109.73 -40.75
C VAL A 562 13.44 110.21 -39.50
N ALA A 563 13.33 111.53 -39.29
CA ALA A 563 12.64 112.12 -38.14
C ALA A 563 13.17 111.62 -36.78
N SER A 564 14.50 111.52 -36.66
CA SER A 564 15.21 110.95 -35.51
C SER A 564 16.19 111.96 -34.90
N SER A 565 16.63 111.72 -33.66
CA SER A 565 17.56 112.63 -32.95
C SER A 565 18.76 111.92 -32.31
N GLY A 566 19.93 112.54 -32.33
CA GLY A 566 21.18 111.86 -31.93
C GLY A 566 22.50 112.59 -32.19
N TYR A 567 23.61 111.86 -32.11
CA TYR A 567 24.97 112.44 -32.20
C TYR A 567 25.57 112.35 -33.62
N PHE A 568 25.68 111.15 -34.18
CA PHE A 568 26.11 110.88 -35.55
C PHE A 568 24.94 110.31 -36.36
N ILE A 569 24.46 111.06 -37.35
CA ILE A 569 23.20 110.76 -38.05
C ILE A 569 23.39 110.75 -39.58
N SER A 570 22.86 109.73 -40.28
CA SER A 570 22.73 109.72 -41.74
C SER A 570 21.28 109.48 -42.19
N GLY A 571 20.74 110.33 -43.09
CA GLY A 571 19.34 110.23 -43.54
C GLY A 571 18.65 111.58 -43.79
N SER A 572 17.32 111.64 -43.74
CA SER A 572 16.54 112.83 -44.08
C SER A 572 15.61 113.30 -42.95
N GLY A 573 15.50 114.61 -42.71
CA GLY A 573 14.52 115.15 -41.75
C GLY A 573 14.89 114.97 -40.27
N SER A 574 16.18 114.95 -39.92
CA SER A 574 16.71 114.58 -38.58
C SER A 574 17.57 115.69 -37.94
N SER A 575 17.80 115.65 -36.61
CA SER A 575 18.55 116.69 -35.88
C SER A 575 19.63 116.16 -34.90
N GLY A 576 20.82 116.79 -34.88
CA GLY A 576 21.99 116.27 -34.15
C GLY A 576 23.32 117.04 -34.29
N VAL A 577 24.44 116.44 -33.85
CA VAL A 577 25.77 117.08 -33.84
C VAL A 577 26.53 116.89 -35.16
N GLY A 578 26.64 115.67 -35.69
CA GLY A 578 27.31 115.35 -36.95
C GLY A 578 26.38 114.62 -37.93
N ASN A 579 25.94 115.32 -38.97
CA ASN A 579 24.84 114.88 -39.85
C ASN A 579 25.23 114.80 -41.35
N SER A 580 24.70 113.83 -42.12
CA SER A 580 24.94 113.64 -43.57
C SER A 580 23.64 113.22 -44.31
N GLY A 581 23.24 113.92 -45.40
CA GLY A 581 21.98 113.71 -46.14
C GLY A 581 21.15 114.97 -46.43
N ASP A 582 19.84 114.84 -46.69
CA ASP A 582 18.94 115.92 -47.14
C ASP A 582 17.93 116.38 -46.06
N GLY A 583 17.73 117.69 -45.88
CA GLY A 583 16.73 118.23 -44.94
C GLY A 583 17.09 118.11 -43.45
N LEU A 584 18.24 118.67 -43.04
CA LEU A 584 18.88 118.49 -41.71
C LEU A 584 18.93 119.79 -40.87
N SER A 585 19.01 119.67 -39.53
CA SER A 585 19.25 120.79 -38.59
C SER A 585 20.26 120.43 -37.47
N GLY A 586 21.15 121.34 -37.05
CA GLY A 586 22.19 121.04 -36.04
C GLY A 586 23.54 121.75 -36.23
N VAL A 587 24.61 121.26 -35.58
CA VAL A 587 25.92 121.97 -35.45
C VAL A 587 26.90 121.72 -36.62
N PHE A 588 27.06 120.49 -37.12
CA PHE A 588 28.01 120.15 -38.21
C PHE A 588 27.37 119.28 -39.32
N HIS A 589 27.54 119.65 -40.60
CA HIS A 589 26.84 119.05 -41.76
C HIS A 589 27.82 118.57 -42.87
N ASN A 590 27.60 117.39 -43.48
CA ASN A 590 28.31 116.79 -44.64
C ASN A 590 29.82 116.49 -44.48
N LEU A 591 30.24 115.90 -43.36
CA LEU A 591 31.66 115.70 -43.03
C LEU A 591 32.21 114.27 -43.15
N PHE A 592 31.38 113.28 -43.46
CA PHE A 592 31.79 111.88 -43.65
C PHE A 592 30.91 111.17 -44.67
#